data_AF-A0A4Q7YCK5-F1
#
_entry.id   AF-A0A4Q7YCK5-F1
#
_cell.length_a   1.000
_cell.length_b   1.000
_cell.length_c   1.000
_cell.angle_alpha   90.00
_cell.angle_beta   90.00
_cell.angle_gamma   90.00
#
_symmetry.space_group_name_H-M   'P 1'
#
loop_
_entity.id
_entity.type
_entity.pdbx_description
1 polymer ?
#
loop_
_entity_poly.entity_id
_entity_poly.type
_entity_poly.pdbx_seq_one_letter_code
_entity_poly.pdbx_strand_id
1 'polypeptide(L)'
;MLASVDPPEVQLAFDHTWRVPYRWVSDPDGSRLARPLDAWDQDASIFRPVVVAVGPDGGEVFRERSRDFTDRPDDEPILTAVERLGLPALPEPGPWTLDGVDPRPSERAFTPASFIPYFRAIKFNTLALSERMVDERDRDEVLTENTMAISFLDAFDAWRAEHPPRGQ
;
A
#
# COMPACT_ATOMS: atom_id res chain seq x y z
N MET A 1 -7.34 -0.12 8.84
CA MET A 1 -6.22 0.09 9.79
C MET A 1 -4.95 -0.28 9.04
N LEU A 2 -3.86 0.44 9.27
CA LEU A 2 -2.52 0.10 8.78
C LEU A 2 -1.66 -0.36 9.95
N ALA A 3 -0.67 -1.22 9.68
CA ALA A 3 0.28 -1.68 10.70
C ALA A 3 1.67 -1.80 10.10
N SER A 4 2.69 -1.45 10.87
CA SER A 4 4.08 -1.65 10.49
C SER A 4 4.97 -1.82 11.73
N VAL A 5 6.22 -2.20 11.51
CA VAL A 5 7.26 -2.23 12.55
C VAL A 5 7.80 -0.84 12.90
N ASP A 6 7.37 0.19 12.17
CA ASP A 6 7.85 1.55 12.40
C ASP A 6 7.34 2.07 13.75
N PRO A 7 8.16 2.87 14.46
CA PRO A 7 7.70 3.50 15.67
C PRO A 7 6.63 4.57 15.36
N PRO A 8 5.79 4.95 16.34
CA PRO A 8 4.64 5.82 16.10
C PRO A 8 4.98 7.17 15.45
N GLU A 9 6.14 7.75 15.77
CA GLU A 9 6.61 9.01 15.18
C GLU A 9 6.88 8.92 13.67
N VAL A 10 7.35 7.76 13.19
CA VAL A 10 7.60 7.51 11.76
C VAL A 10 6.27 7.28 11.05
N GLN A 11 5.34 6.54 11.67
CA GLN A 11 3.99 6.34 11.13
C GLN A 11 3.24 7.67 11.01
N LEU A 12 3.35 8.54 12.03
CA LEU A 12 2.70 9.85 12.02
C LEU A 12 3.35 10.80 11.01
N ALA A 13 4.67 10.70 10.81
CA ALA A 13 5.36 11.42 9.74
C ALA A 13 4.89 10.96 8.34
N PHE A 14 4.70 9.65 8.14
CA PHE A 14 4.12 9.13 6.90
C PHE A 14 2.70 9.66 6.69
N ASP A 15 1.83 9.58 7.71
CA ASP A 15 0.46 10.07 7.63
C ASP A 15 0.40 11.59 7.36
N HIS A 16 1.31 12.37 7.95
CA HIS A 16 1.38 13.81 7.67
C HIS A 16 1.72 14.11 6.19
N THR A 17 2.56 13.28 5.56
CA THR A 17 2.91 13.41 4.14
C THR A 17 1.81 12.90 3.21
N TRP A 18 1.19 11.76 3.54
CA TRP A 18 0.27 11.04 2.65
C TRP A 18 -1.21 11.28 2.93
N ARG A 19 -1.55 11.73 4.14
CA ARG A 19 -2.90 12.01 4.65
C ARG A 19 -3.84 10.83 4.43
N VAL A 20 -3.43 9.64 4.87
CA VAL A 20 -4.22 8.43 4.62
C VAL A 20 -5.40 8.37 5.60
N PRO A 21 -6.60 7.90 5.16
CA PRO A 21 -7.78 7.86 6.02
C PRO A 21 -7.77 6.63 6.94
N TYR A 22 -6.60 6.25 7.47
CA TYR A 22 -6.45 5.03 8.25
C TYR A 22 -5.63 5.26 9.51
N ARG A 23 -6.08 4.66 10.61
CA ARG A 23 -5.30 4.60 11.85
C ARG A 23 -4.17 3.59 11.71
N TRP A 24 -3.06 3.87 12.37
CA TRP A 24 -1.89 3.00 12.40
C TRP A 24 -1.75 2.23 13.72
N VAL A 25 -1.08 1.09 13.64
CA VAL A 25 -0.57 0.34 14.79
C VAL A 25 0.92 0.12 14.59
N SER A 26 1.72 0.54 15.58
CA SER A 26 3.14 0.23 15.67
C SER A 26 3.34 -1.13 16.33
N ASP A 27 4.09 -2.01 15.66
CA ASP A 27 4.47 -3.35 16.14
C ASP A 27 5.97 -3.62 15.94
N PRO A 28 6.88 -2.88 16.62
CA PRO A 28 8.31 -2.87 16.29
C PRO A 28 9.04 -4.21 16.44
N ASP A 29 8.56 -5.09 17.31
CA ASP A 29 9.12 -6.43 17.53
C ASP A 29 8.29 -7.55 16.87
N GLY A 30 7.22 -7.17 16.19
CA GLY A 30 6.26 -8.08 15.57
C GLY A 30 5.42 -8.88 16.56
N SER A 31 5.55 -8.66 17.88
CA SER A 31 4.94 -9.53 18.88
C SER A 31 3.42 -9.39 18.95
N ARG A 32 2.87 -8.23 18.60
CA ARG A 32 1.46 -7.91 18.77
C ARG A 32 0.62 -8.29 17.56
N LEU A 33 1.16 -8.18 16.35
CA LEU A 33 0.45 -8.42 15.10
C LEU A 33 1.22 -9.34 14.16
N ALA A 34 2.44 -8.99 13.77
CA ALA A 34 3.13 -9.66 12.67
C ALA A 34 3.35 -11.17 12.95
N ARG A 35 3.81 -11.53 14.15
CA ARG A 35 4.02 -12.93 14.56
C ARG A 35 2.70 -13.69 14.75
N PRO A 36 1.68 -13.17 15.48
CA PRO A 36 0.36 -13.81 15.54
C PRO A 36 -0.30 -14.05 14.18
N LEU A 37 -0.02 -13.20 13.18
CA LEU A 37 -0.59 -13.31 11.83
C LEU A 37 0.21 -14.22 10.89
N ASP A 38 1.32 -14.82 11.33
CA ASP A 38 2.29 -15.55 10.48
C ASP A 38 2.84 -14.68 9.33
N ALA A 39 3.10 -13.41 9.64
CA ALA A 39 3.55 -12.38 8.71
C ALA A 39 4.88 -11.73 9.15
N TRP A 40 5.60 -12.34 10.10
CA TRP A 40 6.92 -11.87 10.49
C TRP A 40 8.03 -12.52 9.66
N ASP A 41 8.85 -11.70 9.01
CA ASP A 41 10.09 -12.15 8.39
C ASP A 41 11.24 -12.15 9.42
N GLN A 42 11.75 -13.34 9.77
CA GLN A 42 12.85 -13.45 10.75
C GLN A 42 14.16 -12.88 10.22
N ASP A 43 14.44 -13.06 8.92
CA ASP A 43 15.74 -12.71 8.35
C ASP A 43 15.83 -11.21 8.09
N ALA A 44 14.75 -10.63 7.55
CA ALA A 44 14.66 -9.19 7.28
C ALA A 44 14.22 -8.38 8.51
N SER A 45 13.67 -9.02 9.54
CA SER A 45 13.07 -8.36 10.71
C SER A 45 11.99 -7.34 10.31
N ILE A 46 11.15 -7.72 9.35
CA ILE A 46 10.06 -6.89 8.83
C ILE A 46 8.72 -7.58 8.97
N PHE A 47 7.66 -6.76 8.95
CA PHE A 47 6.30 -7.22 8.74
C PHE A 47 6.11 -7.49 7.24
N ARG A 48 6.08 -8.76 6.84
CA ARG A 48 5.71 -9.16 5.47
C ARG A 48 4.32 -8.61 5.16
N PRO A 49 4.11 -7.97 4.00
CA PRO A 49 2.81 -7.41 3.70
C PRO A 49 1.72 -8.50 3.73
N VAL A 50 0.63 -8.18 4.41
CA VAL A 50 -0.54 -9.04 4.52
C VAL A 50 -1.77 -8.14 4.54
N VAL A 51 -2.80 -8.57 3.84
CA VAL A 51 -4.11 -7.94 3.89
C VAL A 51 -5.09 -8.93 4.50
N VAL A 52 -5.80 -8.50 5.54
CA VAL A 52 -6.79 -9.31 6.24
C VAL A 52 -8.09 -8.52 6.30
N ALA A 53 -9.19 -9.12 5.84
CA ALA A 53 -10.52 -8.61 6.07
C ALA A 53 -11.20 -9.41 7.18
N VAL A 54 -11.72 -8.71 8.17
CA VAL A 54 -12.41 -9.30 9.33
C VAL A 54 -13.88 -8.86 9.29
N GLY A 55 -14.78 -9.84 9.33
CA GLY A 55 -16.22 -9.63 9.34
C GLY A 55 -16.73 -9.11 10.69
N PRO A 56 -17.99 -8.65 10.75
CA PRO A 56 -18.58 -8.11 11.99
C PRO A 56 -18.67 -9.12 13.15
N ASP A 57 -18.66 -10.41 12.86
CA ASP A 57 -18.63 -11.51 13.84
C ASP A 57 -17.23 -11.78 14.39
N GLY A 58 -16.21 -11.05 13.91
CA GLY A 58 -14.81 -11.24 14.24
C GLY A 58 -14.11 -12.34 13.43
N GLY A 59 -14.81 -12.98 12.49
CA GLY A 59 -14.25 -14.00 11.60
C GLY A 59 -13.41 -13.39 10.48
N GLU A 60 -12.36 -14.09 10.06
CA GLU A 60 -11.61 -13.73 8.85
C GLU A 60 -12.42 -14.12 7.61
N VAL A 61 -12.68 -13.14 6.73
CA VAL A 61 -13.42 -13.36 5.47
C VAL A 61 -12.52 -13.30 4.24
N PHE A 62 -11.31 -12.76 4.39
CA PHE A 62 -10.30 -12.72 3.36
C PHE A 62 -8.91 -12.61 4.00
N ARG A 63 -7.92 -13.26 3.38
CA ARG A 63 -6.50 -13.12 3.69
C ARG A 63 -5.68 -13.29 2.43
N GLU A 64 -4.81 -12.32 2.20
CA GLU A 64 -3.77 -12.38 1.17
C GLU A 64 -2.43 -12.07 1.86
N ARG A 65 -1.50 -13.00 1.83
CA ARG A 65 -0.13 -12.78 2.32
C ARG A 65 0.80 -12.67 1.14
N SER A 66 1.51 -11.55 1.06
CA SER A 66 2.49 -11.34 0.02
C SER A 66 3.64 -12.34 0.10
N ARG A 67 4.17 -12.69 -1.08
CA ARG A 67 5.35 -13.57 -1.25
C ARG A 67 6.60 -12.93 -0.66
N ASP A 68 6.74 -11.63 -0.84
CA ASP A 68 7.84 -10.80 -0.35
C ASP A 68 7.41 -9.32 -0.20
N PHE A 69 8.37 -8.43 0.07
CA PHE A 69 8.10 -6.99 0.24
C PHE A 69 7.83 -6.25 -1.08
N THR A 70 8.23 -6.83 -2.21
CA THR A 70 8.02 -6.29 -3.55
C THR A 70 6.75 -6.80 -4.21
N ASP A 71 6.06 -7.75 -3.60
CA ASP A 71 4.83 -8.30 -4.15
C ASP A 71 3.76 -7.21 -4.38
N ARG A 72 2.97 -7.39 -5.43
CA ARG A 72 1.94 -6.45 -5.90
C ARG A 72 0.69 -7.24 -6.25
N PRO A 73 -0.01 -7.82 -5.25
CA PRO A 73 -1.25 -8.54 -5.51
C PRO A 73 -2.31 -7.59 -6.06
N ASP A 74 -3.20 -8.14 -6.88
CA ASP A 74 -4.40 -7.47 -7.34
C ASP A 74 -5.31 -7.15 -6.14
N ASP A 75 -5.97 -5.99 -6.15
CA ASP A 75 -6.87 -5.56 -5.07
C ASP A 75 -8.31 -6.04 -5.30
N GLU A 76 -8.68 -6.41 -6.53
CA GLU A 76 -10.02 -6.88 -6.86
C GLU A 76 -10.51 -8.07 -5.99
N PRO A 77 -9.70 -9.11 -5.68
CA PRO A 77 -10.13 -10.21 -4.84
C PRO A 77 -10.59 -9.77 -3.44
N ILE A 78 -9.89 -8.81 -2.83
CA ILE A 78 -10.29 -8.32 -1.50
C ILE A 78 -11.50 -7.40 -1.58
N LEU A 79 -11.56 -6.53 -2.59
CA LEU A 79 -12.71 -5.65 -2.81
C LEU A 79 -13.99 -6.49 -3.00
N THR A 80 -13.95 -7.47 -3.89
CA THR A 80 -15.04 -8.43 -4.10
C THR A 80 -15.43 -9.15 -2.79
N ALA A 81 -14.47 -9.60 -1.99
CA ALA A 81 -14.76 -10.30 -0.73
C ALA A 81 -15.46 -9.39 0.30
N VAL A 82 -15.02 -8.13 0.42
CA VAL A 82 -15.61 -7.14 1.32
C VAL A 82 -16.99 -6.68 0.84
N GLU A 83 -17.16 -6.43 -0.46
CA GLU A 83 -18.44 -6.00 -1.04
C GLU A 83 -19.54 -7.05 -0.88
N ARG A 84 -19.20 -8.34 -0.97
CA ARG A 84 -20.15 -9.45 -0.74
C ARG A 84 -20.75 -9.48 0.66
N LEU A 85 -20.13 -8.81 1.63
CA LEU A 85 -20.70 -8.67 2.98
C LEU A 85 -21.92 -7.75 3.00
N GLY A 86 -22.13 -6.91 1.97
CA GLY A 86 -23.28 -6.02 1.87
C GLY A 86 -23.38 -5.01 3.02
N LEU A 87 -22.23 -4.63 3.60
CA LEU A 87 -22.18 -3.74 4.74
C LEU A 87 -22.38 -2.28 4.31
N PRO A 88 -23.07 -1.46 5.12
CA PRO A 88 -23.17 -0.04 4.84
C PRO A 88 -21.80 0.63 4.94
N ALA A 89 -21.56 1.62 4.08
CA ALA A 89 -20.37 2.46 4.18
C ALA A 89 -20.33 3.19 5.54
N LEU A 90 -19.15 3.21 6.16
CA LEU A 90 -18.89 4.00 7.35
C LEU A 90 -18.43 5.40 6.95
N PRO A 91 -18.65 6.42 7.81
CA PRO A 91 -18.03 7.72 7.60
C PRO A 91 -16.51 7.58 7.56
N GLU A 92 -15.85 8.38 6.73
CA GLU A 92 -14.39 8.47 6.73
C GLU A 92 -13.90 8.83 8.14
N PRO A 93 -12.90 8.11 8.67
CA PRO A 93 -12.32 8.47 9.95
C PRO A 93 -11.62 9.83 9.84
N GLY A 94 -11.68 10.61 10.91
CA GLY A 94 -10.93 11.87 11.00
C GLY A 94 -9.41 11.63 10.99
N PRO A 95 -8.62 12.71 10.85
CA PRO A 95 -7.16 12.64 10.85
C PRO A 95 -6.62 11.85 12.04
N TRP A 96 -5.58 11.06 11.81
CA TRP A 96 -4.94 10.31 12.88
C TRP A 96 -3.92 11.19 13.60
N THR A 97 -4.03 11.30 14.92
CA THR A 97 -3.11 12.07 15.76
C THR A 97 -2.75 11.26 17.00
N LEU A 98 -1.54 11.47 17.51
CA LEU A 98 -1.07 10.90 18.77
C LEU A 98 -0.61 12.03 19.70
N ASP A 99 -1.17 12.06 20.91
CA ASP A 99 -0.82 13.08 21.89
C ASP A 99 0.67 13.00 22.26
N GLY A 100 1.34 14.15 22.24
CA GLY A 100 2.75 14.25 22.58
C GLY A 100 3.72 13.77 21.49
N VAL A 101 3.24 13.39 20.31
CA VAL A 101 4.08 13.00 19.17
C VAL A 101 4.00 14.08 18.08
N ASP A 102 5.15 14.69 17.78
CA ASP A 102 5.31 15.70 16.74
C ASP A 102 5.78 15.02 15.43
N PRO A 103 4.97 15.01 14.35
CA PRO A 103 5.38 14.38 13.10
C PRO A 103 6.48 15.18 12.43
N ARG A 104 7.61 14.53 12.15
CA ARG A 104 8.75 15.13 11.45
C ARG A 104 9.10 14.35 10.18
N PRO A 105 8.36 14.59 9.07
CA PRO A 105 8.72 14.02 7.78
C PRO A 105 10.14 14.43 7.37
N SER A 106 10.88 13.49 6.78
CA SER A 106 12.18 13.80 6.18
C SER A 106 12.01 14.73 4.98
N GLU A 107 12.96 15.64 4.76
CA GLU A 107 13.03 16.42 3.51
C GLU A 107 13.15 15.54 2.26
N ARG A 108 13.64 14.31 2.41
CA ARG A 108 13.76 13.30 1.35
C ARG A 108 12.58 12.34 1.28
N ALA A 109 11.51 12.59 2.04
CA ALA A 109 10.34 11.73 2.04
C ALA A 109 9.74 11.66 0.64
N PHE A 110 9.32 10.46 0.24
CA PHE A 110 8.55 10.28 -0.98
C PHE A 110 7.18 10.95 -0.79
N THR A 111 6.79 11.83 -1.71
CA THR A 111 5.57 12.63 -1.59
C THR A 111 4.55 12.26 -2.66
N PRO A 112 3.26 12.61 -2.48
CA PRO A 112 2.24 12.42 -3.52
C PRO A 112 2.64 13.02 -4.88
N ALA A 113 3.32 14.16 -4.90
CA ALA A 113 3.78 14.79 -6.14
C ALA A 113 4.84 13.94 -6.88
N SER A 114 5.56 13.07 -6.17
CA SER A 114 6.58 12.17 -6.71
C SER A 114 6.00 10.90 -7.34
N PHE A 115 4.73 10.54 -7.08
CA PHE A 115 4.13 9.30 -7.59
C PHE A 115 4.10 9.26 -9.13
N ILE A 116 3.69 10.35 -9.78
CA ILE A 116 3.55 10.40 -11.24
C ILE A 116 4.88 10.17 -11.97
N PRO A 117 5.97 10.92 -11.67
CA PRO A 117 7.25 10.63 -12.31
C PRO A 117 7.79 9.24 -11.97
N TYR A 118 7.54 8.73 -10.76
CA TYR A 118 7.95 7.39 -10.35
C TYR A 118 7.26 6.29 -11.19
N PHE A 119 5.94 6.32 -11.31
CA PHE A 119 5.20 5.32 -12.11
C PHE A 119 5.51 5.42 -13.62
N ARG A 120 5.79 6.62 -14.13
CA ARG A 120 6.29 6.78 -15.51
C ARG A 120 7.66 6.12 -15.69
N ALA A 121 8.55 6.25 -14.71
CA ALA A 121 9.86 5.61 -14.74
C ALA A 121 9.73 4.07 -14.67
N ILE A 122 8.86 3.53 -13.81
CA ILE A 122 8.55 2.10 -13.78
C ILE A 122 8.06 1.64 -15.14
N LYS A 123 6.99 2.24 -15.67
CA LYS A 123 6.41 1.87 -16.99
C LYS A 123 7.46 1.83 -18.10
N PHE A 124 8.35 2.83 -18.16
CA PHE A 124 9.38 2.87 -19.18
C PHE A 124 10.45 1.77 -18.97
N ASN A 125 10.94 1.63 -17.74
CA ASN A 125 12.05 0.73 -17.45
C ASN A 125 11.63 -0.75 -17.54
N THR A 126 10.47 -1.11 -17.01
CA THR A 126 9.98 -2.49 -17.03
C THR A 126 9.69 -2.96 -18.46
N LEU A 127 9.16 -2.09 -19.33
CA LEU A 127 9.01 -2.42 -20.75
C LEU A 127 10.36 -2.75 -21.39
N ALA A 128 11.36 -1.88 -21.22
CA ALA A 128 12.69 -2.06 -21.78
C ALA A 128 13.43 -3.30 -21.23
N LEU A 129 13.22 -3.63 -19.95
CA LEU A 129 13.82 -4.80 -19.31
C LEU A 129 13.14 -6.10 -19.72
N SER A 130 11.81 -6.12 -19.88
CA SER A 130 11.05 -7.32 -20.21
C SER A 130 11.49 -7.98 -21.53
N GLU A 131 11.92 -7.19 -22.52
CA GLU A 131 12.43 -7.69 -23.80
C GLU A 131 13.82 -8.34 -23.70
N ARG A 132 14.51 -8.13 -22.58
CA ARG A 132 15.87 -8.62 -22.33
C ARG A 132 15.92 -9.77 -21.34
N MET A 133 14.78 -10.12 -20.72
CA MET A 133 14.70 -11.23 -19.78
C MET A 133 14.81 -12.57 -20.51
N VAL A 134 15.63 -13.45 -19.95
CA VAL A 134 15.83 -14.81 -20.45
C VAL A 134 14.92 -15.78 -19.71
N ASP A 135 14.73 -15.57 -18.40
CA ASP A 135 13.84 -16.36 -17.58
C ASP A 135 12.38 -15.88 -17.75
N GLU A 136 11.47 -16.81 -18.00
CA GLU A 136 10.05 -16.50 -18.23
C GLU A 136 9.38 -15.96 -16.98
N ARG A 137 9.74 -16.47 -15.80
CA ARG A 137 9.17 -15.99 -14.54
C ARG A 137 9.62 -14.56 -14.26
N ASP A 138 10.91 -14.26 -14.42
CA ASP A 138 11.40 -12.88 -14.23
C ASP A 138 10.74 -11.92 -15.22
N ARG A 139 10.52 -12.37 -16.46
CA ARG A 139 9.80 -11.60 -17.47
C ARG A 139 8.35 -11.31 -17.04
N ASP A 140 7.65 -12.32 -16.54
CA ASP A 140 6.27 -12.18 -16.08
C ASP A 140 6.18 -11.20 -14.90
N GLU A 141 7.09 -11.29 -13.93
CA GLU A 141 7.14 -10.37 -12.79
C GLU A 141 7.33 -8.91 -13.24
N VAL A 142 8.25 -8.66 -14.19
CA VAL A 142 8.47 -7.33 -14.78
C VAL A 142 7.23 -6.84 -15.55
N LEU A 143 6.54 -7.71 -16.28
CA LEU A 143 5.32 -7.37 -17.02
C LEU A 143 4.14 -7.09 -16.10
N THR A 144 4.04 -7.78 -14.96
CA THR A 144 3.06 -7.48 -13.90
C THR A 144 3.30 -6.07 -13.35
N GLU A 145 4.55 -5.72 -13.05
CA GLU A 145 4.89 -4.38 -12.57
C GLU A 145 4.59 -3.30 -13.64
N ASN A 146 4.83 -3.59 -14.92
CA ASN A 146 4.48 -2.71 -16.02
C ASN A 146 2.97 -2.45 -16.11
N THR A 147 2.17 -3.53 -16.04
CA THR A 147 0.71 -3.46 -16.10
C THR A 147 0.14 -2.64 -14.94
N MET A 148 0.65 -2.84 -13.73
CA MET A 148 0.27 -2.07 -12.55
C MET A 148 0.60 -0.57 -12.72
N ALA A 149 1.78 -0.24 -13.26
CA ALA A 149 2.14 1.15 -13.52
C ALA A 149 1.27 1.80 -14.60
N ILE A 150 0.88 1.06 -15.64
CA ILE A 150 -0.07 1.54 -16.65
C ILE A 150 -1.44 1.80 -16.02
N SER A 151 -1.98 0.81 -15.31
CA SER A 151 -3.28 0.92 -14.64
C SER A 151 -3.37 2.15 -13.74
N PHE A 152 -2.35 2.37 -12.90
CA PHE A 152 -2.28 3.54 -12.04
C PHE A 152 -2.26 4.87 -12.83
N LEU A 153 -1.43 4.96 -13.88
CA LEU A 153 -1.32 6.18 -14.69
C LEU A 153 -2.62 6.48 -15.45
N ASP A 154 -3.28 5.46 -15.98
CA ASP A 154 -4.55 5.61 -16.69
C ASP A 154 -5.66 6.06 -15.73
N ALA A 155 -5.72 5.49 -14.52
CA ALA A 155 -6.64 5.93 -13.47
C ALA A 155 -6.36 7.39 -13.04
N PHE A 156 -5.08 7.77 -12.90
CA PHE A 156 -4.70 9.14 -12.57
C PHE A 156 -5.08 10.13 -13.67
N ASP A 157 -4.86 9.79 -14.94
CA ASP A 157 -5.22 10.65 -16.07
C ASP A 157 -6.74 10.80 -16.18
N ALA A 158 -7.51 9.73 -15.95
CA ALA A 158 -8.97 9.79 -15.86
C ALA A 158 -9.44 10.71 -14.72
N TRP A 159 -8.92 10.50 -13.51
CA TRP A 159 -9.24 11.35 -12.35
C TRP A 159 -8.90 12.81 -12.62
N ARG A 160 -7.75 13.10 -13.24
CA ARG A 160 -7.32 14.46 -13.57
C ARG A 160 -8.19 15.12 -14.65
N ALA A 161 -8.74 14.34 -15.59
CA ALA A 161 -9.69 14.84 -16.57
C ALA A 161 -11.00 15.28 -15.90
N GLU A 162 -11.44 14.56 -14.87
CA GLU A 162 -12.60 14.91 -14.04
C GLU A 162 -12.32 16.06 -13.06
N HIS A 163 -11.07 16.19 -12.61
CA HIS A 163 -10.61 17.16 -11.61
C HIS A 163 -9.49 18.04 -12.16
N PRO A 164 -9.75 18.87 -13.19
CA PRO A 164 -8.72 19.69 -13.79
C PRO A 164 -8.12 20.64 -12.74
N PRO A 165 -6.79 20.86 -12.75
CA PRO A 165 -6.17 21.78 -11.81
C PRO A 165 -6.83 23.16 -11.97
N ARG A 166 -7.31 23.72 -10.85
CA ARG A 166 -7.80 25.09 -10.82
C ARG A 166 -6.65 25.99 -11.26
N GLY A 167 -6.92 26.86 -12.25
CA GLY A 167 -5.92 27.62 -12.99
C GLY A 167 -4.78 28.17 -12.12
N GLN A 168 -3.56 28.06 -12.64
CA GLN A 168 -2.36 28.71 -12.10
C GLN A 168 -2.50 30.23 -12.12
#